data_AF-A0A8S2UFU5-F1
#
_entry.id   AF-A0A8S2UFU5-F1
#
_cell.length_a   1.000
_cell.length_b   1.000
_cell.length_c   1.000
_cell.angle_alpha   90.00
_cell.angle_beta   90.00
_cell.angle_gamma   90.00
#
_symmetry.space_group_name_H-M   'P 1'
#
loop_
_entity.id
_entity.type
_entity.pdbx_description
1 polymer ?
#
loop_
_entity_poly.entity_id
_entity_poly.type
_entity_poly.pdbx_seq_one_letter_code
_entity_poly.pdbx_strand_id
1 'polypeptide(L)'
;MEQFSHSKLRDIKSDIISTTVACAFPLDYLSDCIKHPYFLPPTQPVYAYLPLRGYGFRFVLQADFEVPCNRQEIMRDMNEWNDWLKSQMSDLLLLAYERFEQLPKILKDLKDIDAVQTIKYFLKFIPSKQECDPCFHGLIEKIMSVLIGKIKFPV
;
A
#
# COMPACT_ATOMS: atom_id res chain seq x y z
N MET A 1 -21.64 -5.74 12.12
CA MET A 1 -20.23 -5.29 12.22
C MET A 1 -19.51 -6.37 12.99
N GLU A 2 -19.17 -7.47 12.32
CA GLU A 2 -18.54 -8.61 12.97
C GLU A 2 -17.08 -8.25 13.28
N GLN A 3 -16.72 -8.28 14.55
CA GLN A 3 -15.33 -8.37 14.97
C GLN A 3 -14.79 -9.67 14.39
N PHE A 4 -14.08 -9.58 13.26
CA PHE A 4 -13.35 -10.68 12.67
C PHE A 4 -12.30 -11.13 13.71
N SER A 5 -12.68 -12.15 14.48
CA SER A 5 -11.97 -12.53 15.69
C SER A 5 -10.61 -13.11 15.33
N HIS A 6 -9.56 -12.61 15.98
CA HIS A 6 -8.20 -13.16 15.96
C HIS A 6 -8.14 -14.69 16.19
N SER A 7 -9.22 -15.32 16.67
CA SER A 7 -9.34 -16.77 16.81
C SER A 7 -9.36 -17.51 15.47
N LYS A 8 -10.08 -17.02 14.45
CA LYS A 8 -10.27 -17.76 13.18
C LYS A 8 -8.99 -17.83 12.33
N LEU A 9 -8.16 -16.79 12.39
CA LEU A 9 -6.86 -16.74 11.71
C LEU A 9 -5.81 -17.65 12.36
N ARG A 10 -5.90 -17.86 13.69
CA ARG A 10 -5.04 -18.83 14.40
C ARG A 10 -5.36 -20.26 13.99
N ASP A 11 -6.60 -20.56 13.62
CA ASP A 11 -6.97 -21.90 13.16
C ASP A 11 -6.39 -22.20 11.76
N ILE A 12 -6.17 -21.17 10.93
CA ILE A 12 -5.62 -21.31 9.56
C ILE A 12 -4.09 -21.40 9.57
N LYS A 13 -3.42 -20.65 10.46
CA LYS A 13 -1.95 -20.58 10.56
C LYS A 13 -1.52 -20.66 12.03
N SER A 14 -1.81 -21.80 12.67
CA SER A 14 -1.55 -22.07 14.10
C SER A 14 -0.09 -21.88 14.51
N ASP A 15 0.82 -22.09 13.56
CA ASP A 15 2.26 -22.10 13.80
C ASP A 15 2.90 -20.72 13.62
N ILE A 16 2.14 -19.72 13.15
CA ILE A 16 2.63 -18.35 12.94
C ILE A 16 2.39 -17.53 14.19
N ILE A 17 3.47 -17.20 14.89
CA ILE A 17 3.45 -16.39 16.11
C ILE A 17 3.28 -14.89 15.78
N SER A 18 3.86 -14.44 14.67
CA SER A 18 3.78 -13.07 14.19
C SER A 18 4.08 -13.00 12.69
N THR A 19 3.53 -12.00 12.01
CA THR A 19 3.82 -11.66 10.61
C THR A 19 4.06 -10.17 10.50
N THR A 20 4.79 -9.72 9.48
CA THR A 20 5.03 -8.30 9.22
C THR A 20 4.42 -7.90 7.88
N VAL A 21 3.84 -6.70 7.83
CA VAL A 21 3.42 -6.04 6.59
C VAL A 21 4.23 -4.77 6.45
N ALA A 22 4.92 -4.60 5.33
CA ALA A 22 5.80 -3.48 5.06
C ALA A 22 5.53 -2.86 3.69
N CYS A 23 5.75 -1.55 3.60
CA CYS A 23 5.69 -0.81 2.35
C CYS A 23 6.94 0.05 2.19
N ALA A 24 7.46 0.16 0.96
CA ALA A 24 8.59 1.02 0.65
C ALA A 24 8.28 1.91 -0.56
N PHE A 25 8.55 3.21 -0.42
CA PHE A 25 8.27 4.24 -1.42
C PHE A 25 9.57 4.75 -2.05
N PRO A 26 9.65 4.87 -3.38
CA PRO A 26 10.88 5.27 -4.07
C PRO A 26 11.09 6.79 -4.03
N LEU A 27 11.76 7.31 -3.00
CA LEU A 27 11.89 8.76 -2.79
C LEU A 27 12.79 9.50 -3.80
N ASP A 28 13.59 8.79 -4.59
CA ASP A 28 14.50 9.39 -5.59
C ASP A 28 13.75 10.23 -6.64
N TYR A 29 12.47 9.92 -6.89
CA TYR A 29 11.63 10.64 -7.84
C TYR A 29 10.91 11.85 -7.23
N LEU A 30 11.08 12.14 -5.94
CA LEU A 30 10.37 13.23 -5.26
C LEU A 30 10.64 14.57 -5.93
N SER A 31 11.91 14.88 -6.19
CA SER A 31 12.30 16.14 -6.84
C SER A 31 11.74 16.28 -8.26
N ASP A 32 11.72 15.19 -9.04
CA ASP A 32 11.16 15.19 -10.39
C ASP A 32 9.64 15.36 -10.38
N CYS A 33 8.95 14.70 -9.44
CA CYS A 33 7.51 14.85 -9.26
C CYS A 33 7.09 16.26 -8.83
N ILE A 34 7.94 16.97 -8.10
CA ILE A 34 7.70 18.36 -7.70
C ILE A 34 7.86 19.30 -8.90
N LYS A 35 8.91 19.09 -9.71
CA LYS A 35 9.17 19.90 -10.92
C LYS A 35 8.19 19.62 -12.06
N HIS A 36 7.70 18.38 -12.15
CA HIS A 36 6.82 17.91 -13.21
C HIS A 36 5.54 17.31 -12.59
N PRO A 37 4.47 18.11 -12.45
CA PRO A 37 3.25 17.68 -11.75
C PRO A 37 2.63 16.40 -12.32
N TYR A 38 2.70 16.19 -13.64
CA TYR A 38 2.16 15.02 -14.33
C TYR A 38 3.09 13.80 -14.35
N PHE A 39 4.33 13.93 -13.87
CA PHE A 39 5.24 12.79 -13.75
C PHE A 39 4.74 11.86 -12.64
N LEU A 40 4.60 10.58 -12.96
CA LEU A 40 4.24 9.51 -12.04
C LEU A 40 5.44 8.59 -11.84
N PRO A 41 5.76 8.19 -10.60
CA PRO A 41 6.77 7.16 -10.37
C PRO A 41 6.42 5.87 -11.14
N PRO A 42 7.42 5.14 -11.64
CA PRO A 42 7.19 3.88 -12.35
C PRO A 42 6.51 2.87 -11.42
N THR A 43 5.69 1.99 -12.00
CA THR A 43 5.12 0.86 -11.26
C THR A 43 6.25 -0.02 -10.75
N GLN A 44 6.11 -0.50 -9.51
CA GLN A 44 7.11 -1.34 -8.88
C GLN A 44 6.72 -2.81 -9.05
N PRO A 45 7.68 -3.71 -9.34
CA PRO A 45 7.43 -5.14 -9.21
C PRO A 45 7.06 -5.46 -7.76
N VAL A 46 5.96 -6.19 -7.56
CA VAL A 46 5.55 -6.65 -6.22
C VAL A 46 6.31 -7.94 -5.92
N TYR A 47 7.25 -7.90 -4.99
CA TYR A 47 8.16 -9.01 -4.71
C TYR A 47 7.62 -10.02 -3.67
N ALA A 48 6.32 -10.02 -3.36
CA ALA A 48 5.75 -10.93 -2.35
C ALA A 48 4.47 -11.66 -2.79
N TYR A 49 3.99 -11.48 -4.01
CA TYR A 49 2.82 -12.20 -4.54
C TYR A 49 3.13 -12.60 -5.97
N LEU A 50 3.28 -13.90 -6.26
CA LEU A 50 3.47 -14.35 -7.65
C LEU A 50 2.15 -14.21 -8.43
N PRO A 51 2.20 -13.76 -9.70
CA PRO A 51 3.37 -13.73 -10.58
C PRO A 51 4.23 -12.47 -10.42
N LEU A 52 5.43 -12.51 -11.01
CA LEU A 52 6.43 -11.45 -11.21
C LEU A 52 5.91 -10.25 -12.04
N ARG A 53 4.67 -9.81 -11.80
CA ARG A 53 3.98 -8.77 -12.55
C ARG A 53 3.71 -7.59 -11.64
N GLY A 54 3.83 -6.38 -12.19
CA GLY A 54 3.30 -5.20 -11.51
C GLY A 54 1.78 -5.31 -11.40
N TYR A 55 1.25 -5.21 -10.18
CA TYR A 55 -0.18 -5.21 -9.88
C TYR A 55 -0.80 -3.80 -9.91
N GLY A 56 -0.10 -2.82 -10.47
CA GLY A 56 -0.53 -1.42 -10.54
C GLY A 56 0.04 -0.52 -9.44
N PHE A 57 0.66 -1.10 -8.40
CA PHE A 57 1.30 -0.33 -7.34
C PHE A 57 2.60 0.35 -7.83
N ARG A 58 2.80 1.60 -7.40
CA ARG A 58 4.01 2.41 -7.65
C ARG A 58 4.97 2.44 -6.45
N PHE A 59 4.70 1.59 -5.48
CA PHE A 59 5.49 1.35 -4.28
C PHE A 59 5.61 -0.15 -4.06
N VAL A 60 6.62 -0.57 -3.30
CA VAL A 60 6.82 -1.98 -2.97
C VAL A 60 5.94 -2.34 -1.77
N LEU A 61 5.23 -3.44 -1.89
CA LEU A 61 4.42 -4.02 -0.83
C LEU A 61 4.97 -5.40 -0.49
N GLN A 62 5.27 -5.64 0.78
CA GLN A 62 5.74 -6.91 1.31
C GLN A 62 4.83 -7.37 2.45
N ALA A 63 4.42 -8.63 2.38
CA ALA A 63 3.71 -9.34 3.42
C ALA A 63 3.91 -10.84 3.20
N ASP A 64 3.61 -11.67 4.20
CA ASP A 64 3.71 -13.12 4.12
C ASP A 64 2.52 -13.73 3.39
N PHE A 65 2.26 -13.25 2.17
CA PHE A 65 1.17 -13.75 1.35
C PHE A 65 1.33 -15.24 1.07
N GLU A 66 0.21 -15.94 1.14
CA GLU A 66 0.16 -17.31 0.64
C GLU A 66 0.11 -17.27 -0.88
N VAL A 67 1.04 -17.98 -1.49
CA VAL A 67 1.17 -18.07 -2.94
C VAL A 67 0.54 -19.39 -3.38
N PRO A 68 -0.56 -19.37 -4.15
CA PRO A 68 -1.14 -20.60 -4.66
C PRO A 68 -0.19 -21.25 -5.67
N CYS A 69 -0.11 -22.58 -5.64
CA CYS A 69 0.78 -23.34 -6.52
C CYS A 69 0.31 -23.32 -7.99
N ASN A 70 -0.97 -23.05 -8.26
CA ASN A 70 -1.53 -22.95 -9.60
C ASN A 70 -2.04 -21.53 -9.93
N ARG A 71 -1.69 -21.01 -11.11
CA ARG A 71 -2.15 -19.70 -11.61
C ARG A 71 -3.68 -19.60 -11.76
N GLN A 72 -4.38 -20.73 -11.92
CA GLN A 72 -5.85 -20.77 -11.97
C GLN A 72 -6.51 -20.74 -10.57
N GLU A 73 -5.77 -21.03 -9.50
CA GLU A 73 -6.26 -20.97 -8.10
C GLU A 73 -6.22 -19.56 -7.51
N ILE A 74 -5.35 -18.68 -8.04
CA ILE A 74 -5.25 -17.24 -7.66
C ILE A 74 -6.62 -16.53 -7.74
N MET A 75 -7.48 -16.93 -8.68
CA MET A 75 -8.79 -16.30 -8.90
C MET A 75 -9.93 -16.98 -8.14
N ARG A 76 -9.70 -18.15 -7.51
CA ARG A 76 -10.75 -18.95 -6.88
C ARG A 76 -10.69 -18.96 -5.36
N ASP A 77 -9.51 -18.89 -4.77
CA ASP A 77 -9.39 -18.91 -3.31
C ASP A 77 -9.20 -17.49 -2.77
N MET A 78 -10.30 -16.93 -2.26
CA MET A 78 -10.30 -15.91 -1.21
C MET A 78 -9.64 -16.52 0.03
N ASN A 79 -8.33 -16.59 0.02
CA ASN A 79 -7.59 -17.01 1.20
C ASN A 79 -7.79 -15.94 2.29
N GLU A 80 -8.50 -16.32 3.36
CA GLU A 80 -8.79 -15.45 4.50
C GLU A 80 -7.51 -14.80 5.07
N TRP A 81 -6.37 -15.50 4.99
CA TRP A 81 -5.06 -14.94 5.37
C TRP A 81 -4.63 -13.78 4.47
N ASN A 82 -4.71 -13.94 3.16
CA ASN A 82 -4.34 -12.89 2.20
C ASN A 82 -5.28 -11.69 2.29
N ASP A 83 -6.59 -11.94 2.49
CA ASP A 83 -7.56 -10.86 2.67
C ASP A 83 -7.37 -10.13 4.00
N TRP A 84 -7.00 -10.85 5.07
CA TRP A 84 -6.60 -10.23 6.32
C TRP A 84 -5.33 -9.39 6.16
N LEU A 85 -4.28 -9.89 5.48
CA LEU A 85 -3.06 -9.12 5.21
C LEU A 85 -3.37 -7.84 4.42
N LYS A 86 -4.20 -7.94 3.36
CA LYS A 86 -4.70 -6.77 2.63
C LYS A 86 -5.42 -5.80 3.57
N SER A 87 -6.24 -6.31 4.49
CA SER A 87 -6.95 -5.46 5.45
C SER A 87 -6.01 -4.62 6.33
N GLN A 88 -4.85 -5.15 6.70
CA GLN A 88 -3.83 -4.45 7.50
C GLN A 88 -3.08 -3.39 6.67
N MET A 89 -2.96 -3.59 5.35
CA MET A 89 -2.31 -2.64 4.45
C MET A 89 -3.01 -1.29 4.41
N SER A 90 -4.33 -1.26 4.55
CA SER A 90 -5.08 0.00 4.60
C SER A 90 -4.66 0.88 5.79
N ASP A 91 -4.33 0.26 6.93
CA ASP A 91 -3.87 0.97 8.12
C ASP A 91 -2.40 1.39 7.96
N LEU A 92 -1.58 0.55 7.31
CA LEU A 92 -0.18 0.87 6.99
C LEU A 92 -0.06 2.09 6.07
N LEU A 93 -0.95 2.24 5.09
CA LEU A 93 -0.94 3.40 4.19
C LEU A 93 -1.35 4.70 4.90
N LEU A 94 -2.17 4.62 5.93
CA LEU A 94 -2.44 5.77 6.77
C LEU A 94 -1.19 6.19 7.56
N LEU A 95 -0.48 5.21 8.14
CA LEU A 95 0.80 5.50 8.79
C LEU A 95 1.80 6.09 7.78
N ALA A 96 1.83 5.60 6.55
CA ALA A 96 2.66 6.18 5.49
C ALA A 96 2.29 7.65 5.23
N TYR A 97 1.00 7.98 5.11
CA TYR A 97 0.54 9.38 4.96
C TYR A 97 1.10 10.28 6.08
N GLU A 98 0.98 9.87 7.35
CA GLU A 98 1.50 10.63 8.50
C GLU A 98 3.03 10.80 8.42
N ARG A 99 3.75 9.79 7.92
CA ARG A 99 5.20 9.89 7.67
C ARG A 99 5.52 10.82 6.52
N PHE A 100 4.71 10.86 5.46
CA PHE A 100 4.88 11.79 4.34
C PHE A 100 4.63 13.24 4.76
N GLU A 101 3.69 13.50 5.66
CA GLU A 101 3.47 14.83 6.26
C GLU A 101 4.71 15.31 7.04
N GLN A 102 5.40 14.40 7.72
CA GLN A 102 6.62 14.68 8.49
C GLN A 102 7.90 14.62 7.64
N LEU A 103 7.81 14.14 6.39
CA LEU A 103 8.95 13.88 5.53
C LEU A 103 9.86 15.11 5.29
N PRO A 104 9.34 16.34 5.12
CA PRO A 104 10.20 17.53 5.03
C PRO A 104 11.11 17.72 6.26
N LYS A 105 10.66 17.33 7.45
CA LYS A 105 11.44 17.41 8.69
C LYS A 105 12.50 16.31 8.78
N ILE A 106 12.21 15.17 8.16
CA ILE A 106 13.10 13.99 8.12
C ILE A 106 14.22 14.22 7.10
N LEU A 107 13.87 14.72 5.90
CA LEU A 107 14.80 14.97 4.81
C LEU A 107 15.31 16.41 4.80
N LYS A 108 16.02 16.80 5.87
CA LYS A 108 16.55 18.18 6.05
C LYS A 108 17.48 18.64 4.92
N ASP A 109 18.07 17.70 4.19
CA ASP A 109 19.01 17.97 3.11
C ASP A 109 18.31 18.45 1.82
N LEU A 110 17.01 18.17 1.68
CA LEU A 110 16.21 18.64 0.56
C LEU A 110 15.62 20.03 0.88
N LYS A 111 16.34 21.08 0.47
CA LYS A 111 15.82 22.45 0.51
C LYS A 111 14.58 22.58 -0.39
N ASP A 112 13.64 23.41 0.03
CA ASP A 112 12.44 23.80 -0.74
C ASP A 112 11.33 22.74 -0.90
N ILE A 113 11.29 21.74 0.00
CA ILE A 113 10.18 20.78 0.08
C ILE A 113 9.26 21.10 1.26
N ASP A 114 7.97 21.28 0.99
CA ASP A 114 6.94 21.45 2.02
C ASP A 114 6.05 20.20 2.19
N ALA A 115 5.21 20.20 3.22
CA ALA A 115 4.31 19.08 3.51
C ALA A 115 3.26 18.87 2.40
N VAL A 116 2.85 19.92 1.70
CA VAL A 116 1.87 19.83 0.61
C VAL A 116 2.47 19.06 -0.55
N GLN A 117 3.73 19.32 -0.89
CA GLN A 117 4.46 18.65 -1.95
C GLN A 117 4.68 17.17 -1.64
N THR A 118 5.07 16.82 -0.40
CA THR A 118 5.24 15.41 0.00
C THR A 118 3.93 14.66 0.06
N ILE A 119 2.83 15.31 0.49
CA ILE A 119 1.49 14.73 0.44
C ILE A 119 1.03 14.53 -1.01
N LYS A 120 1.21 15.53 -1.90
CA LYS A 120 0.91 15.38 -3.33
C LYS A 120 1.69 14.22 -3.95
N TYR A 121 2.95 14.06 -3.55
CA TYR A 121 3.76 12.95 -3.98
C TYR A 121 3.24 11.61 -3.44
N PHE A 122 2.86 11.54 -2.16
CA PHE A 122 2.23 10.36 -1.58
C PHE A 122 0.97 9.92 -2.35
N LEU A 123 0.11 10.87 -2.72
CA LEU A 123 -1.14 10.60 -3.44
C LEU A 123 -0.91 9.95 -4.82
N LYS A 124 0.24 10.19 -5.45
CA LYS A 124 0.61 9.53 -6.72
C LYS A 124 0.83 8.02 -6.56
N PHE A 125 1.02 7.52 -5.34
CA PHE A 125 1.17 6.10 -5.05
C PHE A 125 -0.15 5.38 -4.81
N ILE A 126 -1.26 6.09 -4.62
CA ILE A 126 -2.57 5.49 -4.40
C ILE A 126 -3.13 5.03 -5.75
N PRO A 127 -3.25 3.71 -6.00
CA PRO A 127 -3.71 3.23 -7.31
C PRO A 127 -5.19 3.50 -7.50
N SER A 128 -5.59 3.78 -8.74
CA SER A 128 -7.00 3.66 -9.12
C SER A 128 -7.42 2.20 -9.30
N LYS A 129 -8.73 1.92 -9.22
CA LYS A 129 -9.27 0.57 -9.51
C LYS A 129 -8.95 0.09 -10.94
N GLN A 130 -8.73 1.01 -11.88
CA GLN A 130 -8.45 0.69 -13.28
C GLN A 130 -6.98 0.31 -13.50
N GLU A 131 -6.07 0.84 -12.67
CA GLU A 131 -4.64 0.52 -12.70
C GLU A 131 -4.31 -0.75 -11.92
N CYS A 132 -5.14 -1.11 -10.95
CA CYS A 132 -4.89 -2.21 -10.02
C CYS A 132 -5.64 -3.49 -10.41
N ASP A 133 -5.01 -4.64 -10.17
CA ASP A 133 -5.62 -5.94 -10.42
C ASP A 133 -6.89 -6.15 -9.59
N PRO A 134 -7.92 -6.83 -10.13
CA PRO A 134 -9.18 -7.09 -9.42
C PRO A 134 -9.04 -7.65 -8.01
N CYS A 135 -8.02 -8.47 -7.73
CA CYS A 135 -7.82 -9.05 -6.40
C CYS A 135 -7.48 -8.03 -5.30
N PHE A 136 -7.15 -6.79 -5.67
CA PHE A 136 -6.87 -5.67 -4.78
C PHE A 136 -7.96 -4.59 -4.78
N HIS A 137 -9.05 -4.73 -5.55
CA HIS A 137 -10.09 -3.70 -5.61
C HIS A 137 -10.71 -3.37 -4.25
N GLY A 138 -10.94 -4.39 -3.42
CA GLY A 138 -11.42 -4.18 -2.04
C GLY A 138 -10.42 -3.42 -1.15
N LEU A 139 -9.12 -3.62 -1.36
CA LEU A 139 -8.08 -2.83 -0.69
C LEU A 139 -8.14 -1.36 -1.14
N ILE A 140 -8.27 -1.10 -2.44
CA ILE A 140 -8.38 0.27 -2.97
C ILE A 140 -9.59 0.99 -2.39
N GLU A 141 -10.75 0.34 -2.34
CA GLU A 141 -11.96 0.91 -1.72
C GLU A 141 -11.71 1.26 -0.24
N LYS A 142 -11.10 0.35 0.51
CA LYS A 142 -10.79 0.57 1.92
C LYS A 142 -9.80 1.72 2.12
N ILE A 143 -8.73 1.77 1.32
CA ILE A 143 -7.75 2.87 1.34
C ILE A 143 -8.44 4.21 1.10
N MET A 144 -9.26 4.30 0.06
CA MET A 144 -9.98 5.54 -0.27
C MET A 144 -10.92 5.95 0.86
N SER A 145 -11.64 5.00 1.47
CA SER A 145 -12.53 5.28 2.61
C SER A 145 -11.79 5.84 3.83
N VAL A 146 -10.57 5.34 4.10
CA VAL A 146 -9.75 5.79 5.22
C VAL A 146 -9.11 7.15 4.92
N LEU A 147 -8.64 7.36 3.69
CA LEU A 147 -7.92 8.57 3.28
C LEU A 147 -8.83 9.78 3.09
N ILE A 148 -10.03 9.62 2.51
CA ILE A 148 -10.95 10.73 2.19
C ILE A 148 -11.36 11.53 3.44
N GLY A 149 -11.35 10.93 4.64
CA GLY A 149 -11.65 11.62 5.90
C GLY A 149 -10.44 12.15 6.67
N LYS A 150 -9.21 11.76 6.27
CA LYS A 150 -7.98 12.03 7.04
C LYS A 150 -7.00 12.95 6.33
N ILE A 151 -7.01 13.00 5.00
CA ILE A 151 -6.17 13.94 4.26
C ILE A 151 -6.68 15.35 4.52
N LYS A 152 -5.88 16.14 5.25
CA LYS A 152 -6.09 17.57 5.42
C LYS A 152 -4.92 18.26 4.78
N PHE A 153 -5.19 19.10 3.78
CA PHE A 153 -4.14 19.98 3.29
C PHE A 153 -3.89 21.06 4.35
N PRO A 154 -2.64 21.29 4.77
CA PRO A 154 -2.33 22.45 5.57
C PRO A 154 -2.72 23.69 4.75
N VAL A 155 -3.66 24.47 5.29
CA VAL A 155 -4.12 25.75 4.73
C VAL A 155 -3.16 26.86 5.17
#